data_AF-A0A7S1RHV0-F1
#
_entry.id   AF-A0A7S1RHV0-F1
#
_cell.length_a   1.000
_cell.length_b   1.000
_cell.length_c   1.000
_cell.angle_alpha   90.00
_cell.angle_beta   90.00
_cell.angle_gamma   90.00
#
_symmetry.space_group_name_H-M   'P 1'
#
loop_
_entity.id
_entity.type
_entity.pdbx_description
1 polymer ?
#
loop_
_entity_poly.entity_id
_entity_poly.type
_entity_poly.pdbx_seq_one_letter_code
_entity_poly.pdbx_strand_id
1 'polypeptide(L)'
;GGGGEPAPSTPAQKAARLTAGYLGAIGLALLLLPRTTFSLVFDAGALPSAWIRVFGSLCTLLAWYYRGSALLRTDGFLWATVSGRFALAAVLTGIVVLDNGARGLLLLAGTNALGAVSMR
;
A
#
# COMPACT_ATOMS: atom_id res chain seq x y z
N GLY A 1 34.43 -19.25 -10.46
CA GLY A 1 34.63 -18.93 -9.03
C GLY A 1 34.18 -17.50 -8.80
N GLY A 2 33.37 -17.28 -7.77
CA GLY A 2 32.84 -15.95 -7.44
C GLY A 2 31.42 -16.00 -6.89
N GLY A 3 31.09 -16.99 -6.04
CA GLY A 3 29.89 -16.94 -5.22
C GLY A 3 30.12 -15.94 -4.10
N GLY A 4 30.06 -14.64 -4.43
CA GLY A 4 30.07 -13.59 -3.43
C GLY A 4 28.78 -13.69 -2.63
N GLU A 5 28.89 -13.99 -1.33
CA GLU A 5 27.76 -13.89 -0.43
C GLU A 5 27.11 -12.50 -0.59
N PRO A 6 25.78 -12.43 -0.72
CA PRO A 6 25.11 -11.15 -0.78
C PRO A 6 25.43 -10.37 0.49
N ALA A 7 25.85 -9.11 0.35
CA ALA A 7 26.20 -8.26 1.47
C ALA A 7 25.07 -8.29 2.52
N PRO A 8 25.41 -8.41 3.82
CA PRO A 8 24.42 -8.53 4.87
C PRO A 8 23.54 -7.28 4.90
N SER A 9 22.23 -7.49 5.00
CA SER A 9 21.27 -6.39 5.00
C SER A 9 21.47 -5.47 6.22
N THR A 10 21.39 -4.16 5.99
CA THR A 10 21.54 -3.15 7.04
C THR A 10 20.38 -3.22 8.06
N PRO A 11 20.55 -2.69 9.28
CA PRO A 11 19.46 -2.58 10.25
C PRO A 11 18.22 -1.86 9.68
N ALA A 12 18.43 -0.80 8.88
CA ALA A 12 17.35 -0.07 8.22
C ALA A 12 16.57 -0.96 7.24
N GLN A 13 17.25 -1.80 6.45
CA GLN A 13 16.59 -2.74 5.53
C GLN A 13 15.83 -3.85 6.27
N LYS A 14 16.34 -4.31 7.42
CA LYS A 14 15.62 -5.27 8.27
C LYS A 14 14.35 -4.64 8.84
N ALA A 15 14.43 -3.43 9.38
CA ALA A 15 13.27 -2.69 9.89
C ALA A 15 12.23 -2.44 8.78
N ALA A 16 12.67 -1.97 7.61
CA ALA A 16 11.78 -1.73 6.47
C ALA A 16 11.05 -3.01 6.02
N ARG A 17 11.73 -4.17 5.97
CA ARG A 17 11.08 -5.45 5.63
C ARG A 17 10.05 -5.88 6.67
N LEU A 18 10.37 -5.73 7.95
CA LEU A 18 9.43 -6.04 9.02
C LEU A 18 8.19 -5.14 8.93
N THR A 19 8.40 -3.84 8.73
CA THR A 19 7.33 -2.86 8.54
C THR A 19 6.47 -3.15 7.33
N ALA A 20 7.09 -3.48 6.19
CA ALA A 20 6.36 -3.93 5.01
C ALA A 20 5.51 -5.18 5.29
N GLY A 21 6.04 -6.13 6.06
CA GLY A 21 5.34 -7.35 6.42
C GLY A 21 4.04 -7.10 7.18
N TYR A 22 4.11 -6.42 8.34
CA TYR A 22 2.91 -6.22 9.15
C TYR A 22 1.93 -5.25 8.50
N LEU A 23 2.39 -4.17 7.86
CA LEU A 23 1.51 -3.23 7.15
C LEU A 23 0.82 -3.88 5.96
N GLY A 24 1.54 -4.74 5.23
CA GLY A 24 1.00 -5.46 4.09
C GLY A 24 -0.09 -6.43 4.53
N ALA A 25 0.17 -7.21 5.58
CA ALA A 25 -0.78 -8.16 6.13
C ALA A 25 -2.07 -7.46 6.62
N ILE A 26 -1.94 -6.43 7.46
CA ILE A 26 -3.13 -5.72 7.98
C ILE A 26 -3.86 -4.96 6.89
N GLY A 27 -3.14 -4.31 5.96
CA GLY A 27 -3.74 -3.55 4.87
C GLY A 27 -4.54 -4.44 3.92
N LEU A 28 -3.99 -5.61 3.55
CA LEU A 28 -4.70 -6.59 2.73
C LEU A 28 -5.90 -7.19 3.45
N ALA A 29 -5.78 -7.50 4.75
CA ALA A 29 -6.90 -7.99 5.55
C ALA A 29 -8.04 -6.96 5.60
N LEU A 30 -7.74 -5.68 5.83
CA LEU A 30 -8.73 -4.59 5.80
C LEU A 30 -9.34 -4.35 4.42
N LEU A 31 -8.59 -4.58 3.34
CA LEU A 31 -9.13 -4.48 1.98
C LEU A 31 -10.12 -5.62 1.68
N LEU A 32 -9.75 -6.86 2.00
CA LEU A 32 -10.53 -8.03 1.64
C LEU A 32 -11.70 -8.28 2.61
N LEU A 33 -11.46 -8.10 3.91
CA LEU A 33 -12.39 -8.41 5.00
C LEU A 33 -12.55 -7.21 5.96
N PRO A 34 -12.97 -6.03 5.45
CA PRO A 34 -12.92 -4.76 6.18
C PRO A 34 -13.59 -4.80 7.55
N ARG A 35 -14.85 -5.25 7.61
CA ARG A 35 -15.60 -5.25 8.88
C ARG A 35 -15.02 -6.26 9.86
N THR A 36 -14.75 -7.49 9.41
CA THR A 36 -14.18 -8.55 10.27
C THR A 36 -12.84 -8.12 10.86
N THR A 37 -11.93 -7.59 10.06
CA THR A 37 -10.61 -7.17 10.53
C THR A 37 -10.68 -5.93 11.42
N PHE A 38 -11.49 -4.92 11.05
CA PHE A 38 -11.62 -3.70 11.85
C PHE A 38 -12.32 -3.95 13.20
N SER A 39 -13.29 -4.86 13.23
CA SER A 39 -14.02 -5.30 14.44
C SER A 39 -13.16 -5.97 15.50
N LEU A 40 -11.92 -6.36 15.19
CA LEU A 40 -11.00 -6.91 16.19
C LEU A 40 -10.57 -5.88 17.24
N VAL A 41 -10.62 -4.59 16.89
CA VAL A 41 -10.09 -3.50 17.73
C VAL A 41 -11.11 -2.37 17.91
N PHE A 42 -11.97 -2.13 16.92
CA PHE A 42 -12.88 -0.99 16.87
C PHE A 42 -14.30 -1.42 16.48
N ASP A 43 -15.29 -0.57 16.74
CA ASP A 43 -16.65 -0.82 16.24
C ASP A 43 -16.76 -0.52 14.73
N ALA A 44 -16.87 -1.56 13.91
CA ALA A 44 -17.08 -1.45 12.46
C ALA A 44 -18.49 -0.97 12.06
N GLY A 45 -19.40 -0.79 13.01
CA GLY A 45 -20.68 -0.12 12.82
C GLY A 45 -20.55 1.41 12.68
N ALA A 46 -19.50 1.99 13.27
CA ALA A 46 -19.27 3.43 13.30
C ALA A 46 -18.74 4.01 11.97
N LEU A 47 -18.24 3.16 11.06
CA LEU A 47 -17.63 3.60 9.80
C LEU A 47 -18.15 2.81 8.60
N PRO A 48 -18.37 3.46 7.44
CA PRO A 48 -18.67 2.77 6.20
C PRO A 48 -17.53 1.85 5.77
N SER A 49 -17.87 0.65 5.27
CA SER A 49 -16.90 -0.36 4.81
C SER A 49 -15.91 0.19 3.76
N ALA A 50 -16.37 1.08 2.87
CA ALA A 50 -15.52 1.73 1.88
C ALA A 50 -14.36 2.52 2.52
N TRP A 51 -14.60 3.21 3.64
CA TRP A 51 -13.56 3.97 4.34
C TRP A 51 -12.54 3.06 5.05
N ILE A 52 -12.99 1.92 5.57
CA ILE A 52 -12.11 0.90 6.13
C ILE A 52 -11.18 0.36 5.03
N ARG A 53 -11.71 0.12 3.82
CA ARG A 53 -10.91 -0.29 2.66
C ARG A 53 -9.96 0.78 2.17
N VAL A 54 -10.34 2.07 2.22
CA VAL A 54 -9.41 3.18 1.95
C VAL A 54 -8.24 3.13 2.93
N PHE A 55 -8.50 2.97 4.23
CA PHE A 55 -7.43 2.83 5.22
C PHE A 55 -6.54 1.61 4.93
N GLY A 56 -7.15 0.45 4.64
CA GLY A 56 -6.42 -0.75 4.22
C GLY A 56 -5.53 -0.52 3.00
N SER A 57 -6.02 0.21 1.98
CA SER A 57 -5.25 0.57 0.79
C SER A 57 -4.02 1.41 1.10
N LEU A 58 -4.12 2.33 2.06
CA LEU A 58 -2.99 3.17 2.51
C LEU A 58 -1.96 2.34 3.27
N CYS A 59 -2.39 1.42 4.13
CA CYS A 59 -1.49 0.48 4.79
C CYS A 59 -0.74 -0.40 3.78
N THR A 60 -1.44 -0.96 2.78
CA THR A 60 -0.83 -1.77 1.71
C THR A 60 0.12 -0.93 0.85
N LEU A 61 -0.23 0.31 0.54
CA LEU A 61 0.64 1.22 -0.20
C LEU A 61 1.92 1.52 0.58
N LEU A 62 1.80 1.80 1.88
CA LEU A 62 2.95 2.08 2.72
C LEU A 62 3.85 0.83 2.83
N ALA A 63 3.24 -0.36 2.95
CA ALA A 63 3.98 -1.61 2.88
C ALA A 63 4.76 -1.78 1.57
N TRP A 64 4.16 -1.39 0.44
CA TRP A 64 4.81 -1.42 -0.86
C TRP A 64 6.02 -0.48 -0.92
N TYR A 65 5.91 0.73 -0.36
CA TYR A 65 7.01 1.69 -0.29
C TYR A 65 8.15 1.20 0.61
N TYR A 66 7.84 0.62 1.77
CA TYR A 66 8.84 0.00 2.64
C TYR A 66 9.51 -1.22 2.00
N ARG A 67 8.77 -2.00 1.20
CA ARG A 67 9.36 -3.07 0.41
C ARG A 67 10.35 -2.52 -0.62
N GLY A 68 9.99 -1.44 -1.32
CA GLY A 68 10.87 -0.77 -2.28
C GLY A 68 12.14 -0.20 -1.66
N SER A 69 12.04 0.45 -0.50
CA SER A 69 13.19 1.02 0.21
C SER A 69 14.12 -0.04 0.81
N ALA A 70 13.64 -1.26 1.02
CA ALA A 70 14.45 -2.39 1.48
C ALA A 70 15.26 -3.06 0.37
N LEU A 71 15.01 -2.76 -0.91
CA LEU A 71 15.74 -3.34 -2.03
C LEU A 71 17.17 -2.80 -2.08
N LEU A 72 18.12 -3.62 -2.56
CA LEU A 72 19.52 -3.24 -2.79
C LEU A 72 19.71 -2.36 -4.05
N ARG A 73 18.63 -1.79 -4.58
CA ARG A 73 18.62 -1.03 -5.83
C ARG A 73 18.44 0.46 -5.53
N THR A 74 19.24 1.31 -6.17
CA THR A 74 19.27 2.76 -5.92
C THR A 74 17.95 3.47 -6.22
N ASP A 75 17.16 2.96 -7.16
CA ASP A 75 15.84 3.47 -7.55
C ASP A 75 14.68 2.62 -6.98
N GLY A 76 14.93 1.75 -6.00
CA GLY A 76 13.91 0.85 -5.43
C GLY A 76 12.69 1.59 -4.86
N PHE A 77 12.93 2.69 -4.14
CA PHE A 77 11.87 3.54 -3.60
C PHE A 77 11.12 4.31 -4.71
N LEU A 78 11.84 4.82 -5.72
CA LEU A 78 11.22 5.52 -6.84
C LEU A 78 10.29 4.59 -7.63
N TRP A 79 10.76 3.39 -7.94
CA TRP A 79 9.95 2.36 -8.61
C TRP A 79 8.71 1.98 -7.79
N ALA A 80 8.86 1.81 -6.47
CA ALA A 80 7.73 1.50 -5.60
C ALA A 80 6.74 2.67 -5.52
N THR A 81 7.22 3.91 -5.56
CA THR A 81 6.37 5.10 -5.60
C THR A 81 5.54 5.16 -6.88
N VAL A 82 6.17 4.98 -8.04
CA VAL A 82 5.46 5.01 -9.34
C VAL A 82 4.44 3.88 -9.44
N SER A 83 4.85 2.64 -9.17
CA SER A 83 3.94 1.48 -9.25
C SER A 83 2.85 1.52 -8.18
N GLY A 84 3.17 1.95 -6.96
CA GLY A 84 2.24 2.09 -5.85
C GLY A 84 1.17 3.15 -6.12
N ARG A 85 1.51 4.26 -6.77
CA ARG A 85 0.53 5.28 -7.17
C ARG A 85 -0.48 4.76 -8.18
N PHE A 86 -0.04 3.99 -9.19
CA PHE A 86 -0.97 3.34 -10.12
C PHE A 86 -1.85 2.29 -9.42
N ALA A 87 -1.26 1.48 -8.54
CA ALA A 87 -2.01 0.49 -7.76
C ALA A 87 -3.05 1.16 -6.84
N LEU A 88 -2.68 2.23 -6.12
CA LEU A 88 -3.61 2.98 -5.29
C LEU A 88 -4.73 3.59 -6.13
N ALA A 89 -4.41 4.18 -7.29
CA ALA A 89 -5.43 4.70 -8.19
C ALA A 89 -6.44 3.61 -8.59
N ALA A 90 -5.96 2.43 -8.99
CA ALA A 90 -6.82 1.31 -9.34
C ALA A 90 -7.70 0.84 -8.17
N VAL A 91 -7.14 0.73 -6.95
CA VAL A 91 -7.89 0.33 -5.75
C VAL A 91 -8.95 1.36 -5.39
N LEU A 92 -8.62 2.66 -5.40
CA LEU A 92 -9.58 3.73 -5.11
C LEU A 92 -10.73 3.75 -6.12
N THR A 93 -10.42 3.58 -7.41
CA THR A 93 -11.45 3.40 -8.45
C THR A 93 -12.30 2.16 -8.17
N GLY A 94 -11.68 1.04 -7.80
CA GLY A 94 -12.38 -0.19 -7.42
C GLY A 94 -13.35 0.00 -6.25
N ILE A 95 -12.94 0.73 -5.19
CA ILE A 95 -13.80 1.04 -4.05
C ILE A 95 -15.03 1.86 -4.48
N VAL A 96 -14.87 2.82 -5.39
CA VAL A 96 -16.00 3.60 -5.90
C VAL A 96 -16.96 2.74 -6.72
N VAL A 97 -16.42 1.89 -7.61
CA VAL A 97 -17.22 1.09 -8.55
C VAL A 97 -17.88 -0.11 -7.86
N LEU A 98 -17.21 -0.76 -6.91
CA LEU A 98 -17.64 -2.03 -6.33
C LEU A 98 -18.30 -1.88 -4.95
N ASP A 99 -17.88 -0.88 -4.15
CA ASP A 99 -18.36 -0.71 -2.77
C ASP A 99 -19.23 0.54 -2.56
N ASN A 100 -19.68 1.18 -3.63
CA ASN A 100 -20.37 2.47 -3.59
C ASN A 100 -19.59 3.54 -2.78
N GLY A 101 -18.26 3.52 -2.90
CA GLY A 101 -17.40 4.50 -2.25
C GLY A 101 -17.67 5.94 -2.71
N ALA A 102 -17.28 6.92 -1.90
CA ALA A 102 -17.47 8.32 -2.21
C ALA A 102 -16.79 8.68 -3.56
N ARG A 103 -17.54 9.32 -4.47
CA ARG A 103 -17.04 9.70 -5.80
C ARG A 103 -15.79 10.59 -5.76
N GLY A 104 -15.59 11.34 -4.67
CA GLY A 104 -14.37 12.13 -4.43
C GLY A 104 -13.08 11.29 -4.44
N LEU A 105 -13.14 9.98 -4.19
CA LEU A 105 -11.99 9.09 -4.31
C LEU A 105 -11.45 9.00 -5.74
N LEU A 106 -12.27 9.29 -6.77
CA LEU A 106 -11.80 9.35 -8.16
C LEU A 106 -10.86 10.53 -8.41
N LEU A 107 -11.02 11.65 -7.69
CA LEU A 107 -10.08 12.78 -7.75
C LEU A 107 -8.73 12.37 -7.17
N LEU A 108 -8.74 11.60 -6.08
CA LEU A 108 -7.53 11.06 -5.47
C LEU A 108 -6.87 10.02 -6.39
N ALA A 109 -7.65 9.15 -7.02
CA ALA A 109 -7.16 8.20 -8.00
C ALA A 109 -6.49 8.90 -9.19
N GLY A 110 -7.16 9.92 -9.75
CA GLY A 110 -6.63 10.75 -10.84
C GLY A 110 -5.33 11.45 -10.45
N THR A 111 -5.28 12.08 -9.28
CA THR A 111 -4.07 12.74 -8.77
C THR A 111 -2.91 11.76 -8.58
N ASN A 112 -3.19 10.54 -8.11
CA ASN A 112 -2.16 9.51 -7.97
C ASN A 112 -1.64 9.04 -9.32
N ALA A 113 -2.53 8.75 -10.28
CA ALA A 113 -2.14 8.34 -11.63
C ALA A 113 -1.33 9.43 -12.35
N LEU A 114 -1.80 10.69 -12.32
CA LEU A 114 -1.08 11.83 -12.88
C LEU A 114 0.30 12.00 -12.24
N GLY A 115 0.36 11.95 -10.90
CA GLY A 115 1.63 12.02 -10.18
C GLY A 115 2.59 10.90 -10.58
N ALA A 116 2.10 9.68 -10.85
CA ALA A 116 2.93 8.57 -11.31
C ALA A 116 3.47 8.77 -12.73
N VAL A 117 2.68 9.38 -13.61
CA VAL A 117 3.08 9.70 -14.99
C VAL A 117 4.16 10.79 -14.99
N SER A 118 4.04 11.82 -14.15
CA SER A 118 5.01 12.92 -14.07
C SER A 118 6.37 12.54 -13.48
N MET A 119 6.48 11.35 -12.87
CA MET A 119 7.72 10.83 -12.28
C MET A 119 8.51 9.90 -13.23
N ARG A 120 8.04 9.73 -14.47
CA ARG A 120 8.75 9.03 -15.55
C ARG A 120 9.64 10.00 -16.32
#